data_AF-A0A377I455-F1
#
_entry.id   AF-A0A377I455-F1
#
_cell.length_a   1.000
_cell.length_b   1.000
_cell.length_c   1.000
_cell.angle_alpha   90.00
_cell.angle_beta   90.00
_cell.angle_gamma   90.00
#
_symmetry.space_group_name_H-M   'P 1'
#
loop_
_entity.id
_entity.type
_entity.pdbx_description
1 polymer ?
#
loop_
_entity_poly.entity_id
_entity_poly.type
_entity_poly.pdbx_seq_one_letter_code
_entity_poly.pdbx_strand_id
1 'polypeptide(L)'
;MNNTEIIERMKIIAAVKEDQELAEILNIKKSTISNWKRGTAISIAYFSFLSQKYDADLNWLLTGQKKDQELSTQEKMALIAFNDLDERGKVEAIAYMSGIRNKATSISQIVQGSSNNVVGTGNIHIMREE
;
A
#
# COMPACT_ATOMS: atom_id res chain seq x y z
N MET A 1 -18.88 5.12 -18.17
CA MET A 1 -18.95 4.26 -16.98
C MET A 1 -19.71 3.00 -17.38
N ASN A 2 -19.06 1.84 -17.39
CA ASN A 2 -19.68 0.60 -17.85
C ASN A 2 -20.26 -0.14 -16.63
N ASN A 3 -21.59 -0.25 -16.56
CA ASN A 3 -22.26 -0.89 -15.41
C ASN A 3 -21.82 -2.35 -15.20
N THR A 4 -21.43 -3.04 -16.27
CA THR A 4 -20.94 -4.42 -16.19
C THR A 4 -19.64 -4.49 -15.39
N GLU A 5 -18.69 -3.58 -15.63
CA GLU A 5 -17.41 -3.51 -14.90
C GLU A 5 -17.61 -3.13 -13.44
N ILE A 6 -18.56 -2.23 -13.17
CA ILE A 6 -18.90 -1.83 -11.79
C ILE A 6 -19.45 -3.05 -11.04
N ILE A 7 -20.36 -3.81 -11.64
CA ILE A 7 -20.93 -5.01 -11.02
C ILE A 7 -19.85 -6.06 -10.75
N GLU A 8 -18.91 -6.26 -11.68
CA GLU A 8 -17.77 -7.15 -11.43
C GLU A 8 -16.89 -6.66 -10.26
N ARG A 9 -16.65 -5.35 -10.14
CA ARG A 9 -15.96 -4.79 -8.97
C ARG A 9 -16.74 -4.97 -7.66
N MET A 10 -18.07 -4.82 -7.70
CA MET A 10 -18.93 -5.10 -6.54
C MET A 10 -18.81 -6.56 -6.10
N LYS A 11 -18.74 -7.50 -7.06
CA LYS A 11 -18.53 -8.92 -6.76
C LYS A 11 -17.16 -9.19 -6.15
N ILE A 12 -16.10 -8.56 -6.66
CA ILE A 12 -14.75 -8.67 -6.12
C ILE A 12 -14.72 -8.24 -4.64
N ILE A 13 -15.32 -7.09 -4.31
CA ILE A 13 -15.41 -6.60 -2.92
C ILE A 13 -16.18 -7.58 -2.03
N ALA A 14 -17.31 -8.07 -2.54
CA ALA A 14 -18.17 -9.00 -1.82
C ALA A 14 -17.62 -10.43 -1.78
N ALA A 15 -16.49 -10.71 -2.44
CA ALA A 15 -15.90 -12.05 -2.60
C ALA A 15 -16.87 -13.10 -3.18
N VAL A 16 -17.77 -12.69 -4.07
CA VAL A 16 -18.76 -13.54 -4.72
C VAL A 16 -18.47 -13.72 -6.21
N LYS A 17 -19.01 -14.76 -6.83
CA LYS A 17 -18.83 -15.02 -8.27
C LYS A 17 -20.13 -14.82 -9.03
N GLU A 18 -21.25 -15.15 -8.40
CA GLU A 18 -22.55 -15.13 -9.05
C GLU A 18 -23.30 -13.82 -8.82
N ASP A 19 -24.07 -13.40 -9.83
CA ASP A 19 -25.00 -12.27 -9.69
C ASP A 19 -26.06 -12.54 -8.62
N GLN A 20 -26.42 -13.80 -8.41
CA GLN A 20 -27.41 -14.19 -7.40
C GLN A 20 -26.90 -13.90 -5.98
N GLU A 21 -25.66 -14.26 -5.68
CA GLU A 21 -25.01 -14.01 -4.40
C GLU A 21 -24.89 -12.50 -4.12
N LEU A 22 -24.51 -11.71 -5.14
CA LEU A 22 -24.47 -10.26 -5.01
C LEU A 22 -25.88 -9.67 -4.74
N ALA A 23 -26.92 -10.22 -5.38
CA ALA A 23 -28.29 -9.77 -5.17
C ALA A 23 -28.75 -10.02 -3.73
N GLU A 24 -28.39 -11.17 -3.15
CA GLU A 24 -28.69 -11.53 -1.76
C GLU A 24 -27.99 -10.59 -0.77
N ILE A 25 -26.72 -10.26 -1.00
CA ILE A 25 -25.95 -9.31 -0.17
C ILE A 25 -26.58 -7.92 -0.18
N LEU A 26 -27.06 -7.48 -1.35
CA LEU A 26 -27.70 -6.18 -1.54
C LEU A 26 -29.19 -6.19 -1.19
N ASN A 27 -29.75 -7.35 -0.83
CA ASN A 27 -31.17 -7.57 -0.58
C ASN A 27 -32.09 -7.09 -1.72
N ILE A 28 -31.73 -7.44 -2.96
CA ILE A 28 -32.48 -7.11 -4.18
C ILE A 28 -32.76 -8.36 -5.02
N LYS A 29 -33.62 -8.23 -6.03
CA LYS A 29 -33.85 -9.29 -7.01
C LYS A 29 -32.68 -9.39 -7.99
N LYS A 30 -32.31 -10.60 -8.40
CA LYS A 30 -31.32 -10.84 -9.49
C LYS A 30 -31.66 -10.11 -10.79
N SER A 31 -32.96 -9.94 -11.08
CA SER A 31 -33.44 -9.18 -12.24
C SER A 31 -33.01 -7.71 -12.18
N THR A 32 -32.85 -7.13 -10.99
CA THR A 32 -32.34 -5.76 -10.80
C THR A 32 -30.90 -5.64 -11.29
N ILE A 33 -30.03 -6.60 -10.94
CA ILE A 33 -28.64 -6.64 -11.43
C ILE A 33 -28.60 -6.83 -12.94
N SER A 34 -29.47 -7.67 -13.48
CA SER A 34 -29.60 -7.86 -14.93
C SER A 34 -30.00 -6.57 -15.65
N ASN A 35 -30.89 -5.78 -15.05
CA ASN A 35 -31.30 -4.47 -15.59
C ASN A 35 -30.16 -3.44 -15.51
N TRP A 36 -29.38 -3.45 -14.43
CA TRP A 36 -28.19 -2.61 -14.32
C TRP A 36 -27.18 -2.91 -15.43
N LYS A 37 -26.93 -4.19 -15.75
CA LYS A 37 -26.08 -4.58 -16.89
C LYS A 37 -26.61 -4.06 -18.23
N ARG A 38 -27.93 -3.91 -18.38
CA ARG A 38 -28.59 -3.35 -19.57
C ARG A 38 -28.60 -1.81 -19.62
N GLY A 39 -27.99 -1.13 -18.64
CA GLY A 39 -27.84 0.32 -18.64
C GLY A 39 -28.75 1.07 -17.67
N THR A 40 -29.53 0.39 -16.83
CA THR A 40 -30.25 1.06 -15.74
C THR A 40 -29.26 1.64 -14.72
N ALA A 41 -29.48 2.87 -14.27
CA ALA A 41 -28.63 3.51 -13.27
C ALA A 41 -28.63 2.73 -11.94
N ILE A 42 -27.44 2.57 -11.36
CA ILE A 42 -27.25 1.98 -10.04
C ILE A 42 -27.31 3.10 -9.00
N SER A 43 -28.13 2.93 -7.97
CA SER A 43 -28.23 3.92 -6.88
C SER A 43 -26.94 3.97 -6.07
N ILE A 44 -26.50 5.18 -5.72
CA ILE A 44 -25.29 5.38 -4.92
C ILE A 44 -25.34 4.73 -3.53
N ALA A 45 -26.55 4.51 -3.01
CA ALA A 45 -26.78 3.82 -1.74
C ALA A 45 -26.15 2.41 -1.71
N TYR A 46 -26.17 1.69 -2.84
CA TYR A 46 -25.58 0.34 -2.92
C TYR A 46 -24.05 0.38 -2.88
N PHE A 47 -23.43 1.40 -3.46
CA PHE A 47 -21.98 1.59 -3.39
C PHE A 47 -21.55 1.96 -1.98
N SER A 48 -22.26 2.89 -1.33
CA SER A 48 -21.99 3.27 0.07
C SER A 48 -22.16 2.08 1.02
N PHE A 49 -23.19 1.26 0.80
CA PHE A 49 -23.41 0.05 1.59
C PHE A 49 -22.24 -0.93 1.47
N LEU A 50 -21.80 -1.24 0.25
CA LEU A 50 -20.66 -2.15 0.05
C LEU A 50 -19.35 -1.57 0.61
N SER A 51 -19.11 -0.28 0.39
CA SER A 51 -17.93 0.42 0.92
C SER A 51 -17.87 0.34 2.45
N GLN A 52 -18.99 0.60 3.15
CA GLN A 52 -19.04 0.49 4.61
C GLN A 52 -18.97 -0.95 5.11
N LYS A 53 -19.63 -1.89 4.42
CA LYS A 53 -19.70 -3.29 4.84
C LYS A 53 -18.34 -4.01 4.72
N TYR A 54 -17.56 -3.67 3.71
CA TYR A 54 -16.31 -4.36 3.37
C TYR A 54 -15.06 -3.48 3.51
N ASP A 55 -15.19 -2.30 4.12
CA ASP A 55 -14.11 -1.30 4.26
C ASP A 55 -13.38 -1.03 2.93
N ALA A 56 -14.16 -0.90 1.86
CA ALA A 56 -13.64 -0.79 0.50
C ALA A 56 -13.64 0.65 0.01
N ASP A 57 -12.60 1.03 -0.74
CA ASP A 57 -12.47 2.37 -1.33
C ASP A 57 -13.57 2.62 -2.38
N LEU A 58 -14.40 3.63 -2.12
CA LEU A 58 -15.53 3.99 -2.98
C LEU A 58 -15.05 4.49 -4.35
N ASN A 59 -13.92 5.19 -4.42
CA ASN A 59 -13.37 5.65 -5.71
C ASN A 59 -12.94 4.46 -6.55
N TRP A 60 -12.25 3.48 -5.97
CA TRP A 60 -11.89 2.25 -6.67
C TRP A 60 -13.12 1.50 -7.19
N LEU A 61 -14.18 1.41 -6.38
CA LEU A 61 -15.42 0.77 -6.80
C LEU A 61 -16.04 1.44 -8.03
N LEU A 62 -16.05 2.77 -8.07
CA LEU A 62 -16.67 3.55 -9.14
C LEU A 62 -15.78 3.68 -10.39
N THR A 63 -14.50 3.99 -10.22
CA THR A 63 -13.58 4.30 -11.33
C THR A 63 -12.75 3.11 -11.77
N GLY A 64 -12.51 2.13 -10.89
CA GLY A 64 -11.62 1.00 -11.14
C GLY A 64 -10.15 1.38 -11.08
N GLN A 65 -9.86 2.66 -10.93
CA GLN A 65 -8.55 3.17 -10.63
C GLN A 65 -8.36 2.92 -9.15
N LYS A 66 -7.36 2.09 -8.80
CA LYS A 66 -6.85 2.14 -7.43
C LYS A 66 -6.44 3.59 -7.23
N LYS A 67 -6.64 4.11 -6.01
CA LYS A 67 -6.04 5.39 -5.63
C LYS A 67 -4.61 5.29 -6.11
N ASP A 68 -4.28 5.98 -7.21
CA ASP A 68 -2.91 6.10 -7.63
C ASP A 68 -2.26 6.59 -6.34
N GLN A 69 -1.37 5.78 -5.76
CA GLN A 69 -0.50 6.30 -4.75
C GLN A 69 0.30 7.33 -5.51
N GLU A 70 -0.24 8.54 -5.58
CA GLU A 70 0.41 9.64 -6.22
C GLU A 70 1.70 9.77 -5.43
N LEU A 71 2.79 9.37 -6.08
CA LEU A 71 4.10 9.46 -5.48
C LEU A 71 4.24 10.89 -4.98
N SER A 72 4.54 11.02 -3.70
CA SER A 72 4.93 12.29 -3.11
C SER A 72 6.06 12.91 -3.93
N THR A 73 6.25 14.22 -3.80
CA THR A 73 7.35 14.91 -4.49
C THR A 73 8.70 14.23 -4.24
N GLN A 74 8.90 13.71 -3.01
CA GLN A 74 10.10 12.98 -2.62
C GLN A 74 10.23 11.63 -3.33
N GLU A 75 9.15 10.86 -3.44
CA GLU A 75 9.15 9.59 -4.16
C GLU A 75 9.36 9.78 -5.66
N LYS A 76 8.77 10.83 -6.26
CA LYS A 76 9.02 11.22 -7.66
C LYS A 76 10.49 11.60 -7.88
N MET A 77 11.07 12.42 -6.99
CA MET A 77 12.49 12.79 -7.08
C MET A 77 13.41 11.58 -6.90
N ALA A 78 13.12 10.68 -5.97
CA ALA A 78 13.89 9.47 -5.77
C ALA A 78 13.84 8.56 -7.00
N LEU A 79 12.66 8.42 -7.62
CA LEU A 79 12.49 7.62 -8.83
C LEU A 79 13.25 8.22 -10.03
N ILE A 80 13.21 9.55 -10.20
CA ILE A 80 13.98 10.25 -11.25
C ILE A 80 15.47 9.98 -11.04
N ALA A 81 15.98 10.26 -9.84
CA ALA A 81 17.39 10.05 -9.53
C ALA A 81 17.82 8.59 -9.70
N PHE A 82 16.96 7.63 -9.33
CA PHE A 82 17.23 6.20 -9.47
C PHE A 82 17.28 5.74 -10.93
N ASN A 83 16.41 6.29 -11.78
CA ASN A 83 16.38 5.96 -13.21
C ASN A 83 17.60 6.50 -13.97
N ASP A 84 18.17 7.61 -13.49
CA ASP A 84 19.39 8.20 -14.06
C ASP A 84 20.67 7.38 -13.75
N LEU A 85 20.60 6.41 -12.83
CA LEU A 85 21.71 5.52 -12.49
C LEU A 85 21.85 4.36 -13.49
N ASP A 86 23.07 3.85 -13.61
CA ASP A 86 23.33 2.57 -14.27
C ASP A 86 22.93 1.39 -13.37
N GLU A 87 22.96 0.17 -13.91
CA GLU A 87 22.56 -1.03 -13.17
C GLU A 87 23.36 -1.23 -11.87
N ARG A 88 24.64 -0.85 -11.85
CA ARG A 88 25.47 -0.91 -10.65
C ARG A 88 25.02 0.11 -9.60
N GLY A 89 24.83 1.37 -10.00
CA GLY A 89 24.34 2.43 -9.13
C GLY A 89 22.95 2.14 -8.54
N LYS A 90 22.07 1.52 -9.33
CA LYS A 90 20.75 1.07 -8.85
C LYS A 90 20.86 0.03 -7.73
N VAL A 91 21.72 -0.98 -7.90
CA VAL A 91 21.96 -2.01 -6.88
C VAL A 91 22.53 -1.41 -5.59
N GLU A 92 23.49 -0.49 -5.71
CA GLU A 92 24.06 0.22 -4.57
C GLU A 92 23.01 1.09 -3.84
N ALA A 93 22.18 1.83 -4.58
CA ALA A 93 21.11 2.62 -4.00
C ALA A 93 20.10 1.77 -3.23
N ILE A 94 19.71 0.60 -3.76
CA ILE A 94 18.82 -0.35 -3.07
C ILE A 94 19.48 -0.88 -1.79
N ALA A 95 20.76 -1.27 -1.86
CA ALA A 95 21.51 -1.77 -0.69
C ALA A 95 21.60 -0.71 0.42
N TYR A 96 21.90 0.54 0.04
CA TYR A 96 21.97 1.67 0.96
C TYR A 96 20.61 1.94 1.64
N MET A 97 19.53 2.08 0.86
CA MET A 97 18.19 2.32 1.40
C MET A 97 17.73 1.17 2.32
N SER A 98 18.05 -0.08 1.98
CA SER A 98 17.78 -1.25 2.81
C SER A 98 18.57 -1.21 4.12
N GLY A 99 19.81 -0.73 4.08
CA GLY A 99 20.65 -0.49 5.25
C GLY A 99 20.08 0.58 6.20
N ILE A 100 19.49 1.66 5.68
CA ILE A 100 18.81 2.68 6.50
C ILE A 100 17.69 2.05 7.31
N ARG A 101 16.84 1.21 6.68
CA ARG A 101 15.73 0.53 7.36
C ARG A 101 16.19 -0.31 8.55
N ASN A 102 17.36 -0.93 8.43
CA ASN A 102 17.93 -1.83 9.43
C ASN A 102 18.86 -1.11 10.43
N LYS A 103 19.04 0.21 10.31
CA LYS A 103 19.82 1.01 11.25
C LYS A 103 19.02 1.19 12.54
N ALA A 104 18.96 0.13 13.34
CA ALA A 104 18.45 0.15 14.70
C ALA A 104 19.15 1.27 15.47
N THR A 105 18.35 2.11 16.11
CA THR A 105 18.78 3.14 17.06
C THR A 105 19.74 2.54 18.08
N SER A 106 21.00 3.00 18.03
CA SER A 106 22.03 2.83 19.05
C SER A 106 22.40 1.38 19.39
N ILE A 107 23.48 0.87 18.78
CA ILE A 107 24.19 -0.30 19.31
C ILE A 107 24.99 0.16 20.54
N SER A 108 24.47 -0.05 21.75
CA SER A 108 25.28 0.03 22.97
C SER A 108 26.15 -1.24 23.04
N GLN A 109 27.42 -1.14 22.66
CA GLN A 109 28.39 -2.22 22.89
C GLN A 109 29.07 -2.00 24.23
N ILE A 110 28.76 -2.85 25.21
CA ILE A 110 29.58 -3.01 26.41
C ILE A 110 30.69 -4.00 26.05
N VAL A 111 31.93 -3.51 25.98
CA VAL A 111 33.12 -4.32 25.68
C VAL A 111 33.90 -4.53 26.97
N GLN A 112 33.99 -5.77 27.46
CA GLN A 112 34.91 -6.17 28.52
C GLN A 112 36.12 -6.86 27.90
N GLY A 113 37.23 -6.13 27.75
CA GLY A 113 38.49 -6.65 27.23
C GLY A 113 39.67 -5.74 27.57
N SER A 114 40.84 -6.33 27.82
CA SER A 114 42.05 -5.66 28.34
C SER A 114 42.88 -4.89 27.29
N SER A 115 42.45 -4.80 26.04
CA SER A 115 43.21 -4.13 24.97
C SER A 115 42.27 -3.53 23.93
N ASN A 116 42.17 -2.20 23.92
CA ASN A 116 41.21 -1.45 23.11
C ASN A 116 41.87 -0.88 21.85
N ASN A 117 41.36 -1.25 20.68
CA ASN A 117 41.51 -0.48 19.44
C ASN A 117 40.12 -0.11 18.92
N VAL A 118 39.53 0.93 19.51
CA VAL A 118 38.22 1.46 19.10
C VAL A 118 38.47 2.47 17.98
N VAL A 119 38.20 2.07 16.74
CA VAL A 119 38.23 2.99 15.59
C VAL A 119 36.80 3.46 15.35
N GLY A 120 36.46 4.63 15.89
CA GLY A 120 35.15 5.26 15.72
C GLY A 120 35.30 6.76 15.45
N THR A 121 34.55 7.28 14.48
CA THR A 121 34.52 8.71 14.11
C THR A 121 33.52 9.52 14.94
N GLY A 122 33.48 9.30 16.25
CA GLY A 122 32.56 9.96 17.19
C GLY A 122 33.24 10.36 18.50
N ASN A 123 32.59 11.23 19.27
CA ASN A 123 33.09 11.69 20.58
C ASN A 123 33.05 10.52 21.59
N ILE A 124 34.22 10.12 22.09
CA ILE A 124 34.36 9.06 23.10
C ILE A 124 34.39 9.71 24.49
N HIS A 125 33.47 9.31 25.37
CA HIS A 125 33.45 9.73 26.78
C HIS A 125 33.70 8.51 27.67
N ILE A 126 34.84 8.49 28.37
CA ILE A 126 35.24 7.39 29.26
C ILE A 126 34.93 7.80 30.70
N MET A 127 34.04 7.07 31.37
CA MET A 127 33.77 7.24 32.80
C MET A 127 34.46 6.12 33.58
N ARG A 128 35.08 6.44 34.72
CA ARG A 128 35.56 5.47 35.71
C ARG A 128 34.45 5.20 36.72
N GLU A 129 34.20 3.93 37.03
CA GLU A 129 33.48 3.56 38.25
C GLU A 129 34.41 3.73 39.45
N GLU A 130 33.89 4.31 40.54
CA GLU A 130 34.54 4.41 41.86
C GLU A 130 34.38 3.14 42.69
#